data_AF-A0A4Y2CW22-F1
#
_entry.id   AF-A0A4Y2CW22-F1
#
_cell.length_a   1.000
_cell.length_b   1.000
_cell.length_c   1.000
_cell.angle_alpha   90.00
_cell.angle_beta   90.00
_cell.angle_gamma   90.00
#
_symmetry.space_group_name_H-M   'P 1'
#
loop_
_entity.id
_entity.type
_entity.pdbx_description
1 polymer ?
#
loop_
_entity_poly.entity_id
_entity_poly.type
_entity_poly.pdbx_seq_one_letter_code
_entity_poly.pdbx_strand_id
1 'polypeptide(L)'
;MDNNKLTISTEKSTYILFSKQRGSPRITWSNKSIKSAKSFKYLRVYLDDKFNWSDHIKIQADKEHKLLLNLRKIAGCNWEINRKQRRILYKTVAERTLDYGAAAWRPFTICKIGQCLQFKDHSSFPLQVPIAPHHLQLSK
;
A
#
# COMPACT_ATOMS: atom_id res chain seq x y z
N MET A 1 38.42 3.13 14.20
CA MET A 1 37.51 4.27 14.47
C MET A 1 37.45 5.10 13.20
N ASP A 2 36.28 5.62 12.88
CA ASP A 2 35.84 5.85 11.51
C ASP A 2 36.65 6.94 10.80
N ASN A 3 37.30 6.59 9.69
CA ASN A 3 38.05 7.52 8.83
C ASN A 3 37.15 8.52 8.10
N ASN A 4 35.83 8.37 8.22
CA ASN A 4 34.82 9.25 7.62
C ASN A 4 34.09 9.98 8.74
N LYS A 5 34.08 11.32 8.70
CA LYS A 5 33.49 12.24 9.70
C LYS A 5 31.95 12.24 9.73
N LEU A 6 31.31 11.09 9.57
CA LEU A 6 29.86 10.95 9.53
C LEU A 6 29.33 10.62 10.93
N THR A 7 28.28 11.34 11.35
CA THR A 7 27.61 11.13 12.64
C THR A 7 26.16 10.72 12.45
N ILE A 8 25.70 9.76 13.25
CA ILE A 8 24.31 9.27 13.23
C ILE A 8 23.44 10.20 14.07
N SER A 9 22.30 10.63 13.52
CA SER A 9 21.28 11.36 14.27
C SER A 9 20.46 10.39 15.13
N THR A 10 20.61 10.48 16.45
CA THR A 10 19.87 9.62 17.39
C THR A 10 18.38 9.93 17.48
N GLU A 11 17.95 11.12 17.07
CA GLU A 11 16.54 11.53 17.09
C GLU A 11 15.73 10.90 15.96
N LYS A 12 16.34 10.79 14.78
CA LYS A 12 15.70 10.22 13.58
C LYS A 12 15.84 8.70 13.51
N SER A 13 16.84 8.16 14.20
CA SER A 13 17.14 6.74 14.18
C SER A 13 16.25 6.01 15.19
N THR A 14 15.55 5.00 14.72
CA THR A 14 14.85 4.02 15.53
C THR A 14 15.29 2.64 15.11
N TYR A 15 15.16 1.65 16.00
CA TYR A 15 15.45 0.26 15.67
C TYR A 15 14.24 -0.63 15.92
N ILE A 16 14.20 -1.73 15.17
CA ILE A 16 13.29 -2.86 15.38
C ILE A 16 14.14 -4.10 15.63
N LEU A 17 13.74 -4.90 16.61
CA LEU A 17 14.33 -6.21 16.87
C LEU A 17 13.50 -7.30 16.17
N PHE A 18 14.11 -8.05 15.25
CA PHE A 18 13.46 -9.16 14.54
C PHE A 18 13.61 -10.53 15.24
N SER A 19 14.13 -10.57 16.46
CA SER A 19 14.33 -11.81 17.21
C SER A 19 13.14 -12.15 18.12
N LYS A 20 12.99 -13.43 18.48
CA LYS A 20 11.98 -13.91 19.45
C LYS A 20 12.36 -13.61 20.91
N GLN A 21 13.43 -12.85 21.14
CA GLN A 21 13.95 -12.61 22.48
C GLN A 21 12.97 -11.77 23.30
N ARG A 22 12.74 -12.20 24.55
CA ARG A 22 11.97 -11.40 25.51
C ARG A 22 12.89 -10.34 26.12
N GLY A 23 12.71 -9.10 25.68
CA GLY A 23 13.46 -7.93 26.14
C GLY A 23 14.19 -7.24 25.00
N SER A 24 13.83 -5.98 24.73
CA SER A 24 14.51 -5.16 23.72
C SER A 24 15.89 -4.75 24.24
N PRO A 25 16.98 -4.99 23.50
CA PRO A 25 18.33 -4.61 23.95
C PRO A 25 18.43 -3.09 24.04
N ARG A 26 19.09 -2.57 25.08
CA ARG A 26 19.33 -1.14 25.19
C ARG A 26 20.47 -0.71 24.26
N ILE A 27 20.12 -0.34 23.03
CA ILE A 27 21.09 0.15 22.04
C ILE A 27 21.42 1.62 22.31
N THR A 28 22.70 1.91 22.54
CA THR A 28 23.22 3.26 22.71
C THR A 28 24.23 3.58 21.60
N TRP A 29 24.20 4.81 21.10
CA TRP A 29 25.14 5.34 20.12
C TRP A 29 25.64 6.69 20.60
N SER A 30 26.96 6.89 20.67
CA SER A 30 27.57 8.14 21.17
C SER A 30 26.98 8.60 22.51
N ASN A 31 26.84 7.67 23.47
CA ASN A 31 26.25 7.91 24.80
C ASN A 31 24.76 8.32 24.81
N LYS A 32 24.07 8.23 23.67
CA LYS A 32 22.62 8.49 23.54
C LYS A 32 21.87 7.19 23.23
N SER A 33 20.76 6.94 23.91
CA SER A 33 19.94 5.75 23.64
C SER A 33 19.08 5.92 22.39
N ILE A 34 19.08 4.92 21.51
CA ILE A 34 18.20 4.87 20.35
C ILE A 34 16.83 4.34 20.77
N LYS A 35 15.75 4.90 20.23
CA LYS A 35 14.38 4.47 20.56
C LYS A 35 14.05 3.15 19.85
N SER A 36 13.44 2.23 20.60
CA SER A 36 12.81 1.02 20.05
C SER A 36 11.45 1.37 19.47
N ALA A 37 11.16 0.93 18.25
CA ALA A 37 9.87 1.10 17.60
C ALA A 37 9.26 -0.26 17.24
N LYS A 38 7.94 -0.34 17.11
CA LYS A 38 7.24 -1.53 16.59
C LYS A 38 7.05 -1.48 15.07
N SER A 39 6.95 -0.27 14.54
CA SER A 39 6.85 -0.01 13.11
C SER A 39 7.63 1.24 12.74
N PHE A 40 8.23 1.25 11.55
CA PHE A 40 8.86 2.46 10.99
C PHE A 40 8.65 2.55 9.49
N LYS A 41 8.85 3.75 8.96
CA LYS A 41 8.73 4.04 7.54
C LYS A 41 10.12 4.10 6.91
N TYR A 42 10.33 3.31 5.87
CA TYR A 42 11.53 3.34 5.04
C TYR A 42 11.16 3.46 3.57
N LEU A 43 11.65 4.49 2.89
CA LEU A 43 11.39 4.73 1.46
C LEU A 43 9.92 4.50 1.05
N ARG A 44 8.98 5.06 1.82
CA ARG A 44 7.50 4.94 1.65
C ARG A 44 6.87 3.61 2.05
N VAL A 45 7.65 2.59 2.34
CA VAL A 45 7.19 1.30 2.87
C VAL A 45 7.13 1.36 4.40
N TYR A 46 6.08 0.80 4.98
CA TYR A 46 5.97 0.65 6.44
C TYR A 46 6.39 -0.77 6.81
N LEU A 47 7.40 -0.87 7.66
CA LEU A 47 7.95 -2.12 8.16
C LEU A 47 7.49 -2.32 9.60
N ASP A 48 6.91 -3.48 9.87
CA ASP A 48 6.46 -3.89 11.20
C ASP A 48 7.40 -4.95 11.78
N ASP A 49 7.50 -5.00 13.11
CA ASP A 49 8.29 -5.96 13.90
C ASP A 49 8.06 -7.42 13.51
N LYS A 50 6.82 -7.76 13.17
CA LYS A 50 6.39 -9.11 12.78
C LYS A 50 6.28 -9.31 11.27
N PHE A 51 6.73 -8.34 10.46
CA PHE A 51 6.47 -8.30 9.01
C PHE A 51 4.99 -8.52 8.67
N ASN A 52 4.10 -8.04 9.55
CA ASN A 52 2.67 -8.08 9.32
C ASN A 52 2.28 -6.89 8.44
N TRP A 53 2.49 -7.02 7.13
CA TRP A 53 2.22 -5.98 6.12
C TRP A 53 0.77 -5.44 6.08
N SER A 54 -0.13 -5.84 6.97
CA SER A 54 -1.52 -5.40 7.04
C SER A 54 -1.66 -3.89 7.19
N ASP A 55 -0.86 -3.26 8.05
CA ASP A 55 -0.97 -1.83 8.29
C ASP A 55 -0.42 -1.04 7.10
N HIS A 56 0.67 -1.52 6.50
CA HIS A 56 1.18 -0.99 5.25
C HIS A 56 0.13 -1.04 4.12
N ILE A 57 -0.54 -2.17 3.94
CA ILE A 57 -1.57 -2.36 2.90
C ILE A 57 -2.75 -1.41 3.11
N LYS A 58 -3.24 -1.27 4.36
CA LYS A 58 -4.33 -0.34 4.67
C LYS A 58 -3.94 1.10 4.31
N ILE A 59 -2.77 1.54 4.79
CA ILE A 59 -2.24 2.88 4.51
C ILE A 59 -2.09 3.10 3.00
N GLN A 60 -1.63 2.08 2.26
CA GLN A 60 -1.48 2.18 0.82
C GLN A 60 -2.84 2.23 0.11
N ALA A 61 -3.79 1.38 0.50
CA ALA A 61 -5.15 1.36 -0.05
C ALA A 61 -5.85 2.71 0.16
N ASP A 62 -5.72 3.33 1.33
CA ASP A 62 -6.29 4.65 1.61
C ASP A 62 -5.69 5.75 0.73
N LYS A 63 -4.37 5.69 0.47
CA LYS A 63 -3.69 6.63 -0.42
C LYS A 63 -4.15 6.47 -1.86
N GLU A 64 -4.24 5.23 -2.35
CA GLU A 64 -4.73 4.94 -3.69
C GLU A 64 -6.18 5.34 -3.86
N HIS A 65 -7.02 5.12 -2.84
CA HIS A 65 -8.41 5.55 -2.87
C HIS A 65 -8.51 7.08 -3.00
N LYS A 66 -7.73 7.83 -2.22
CA LYS A 66 -7.64 9.30 -2.33
C LYS A 66 -7.13 9.74 -3.71
N LEU A 67 -6.11 9.08 -4.24
CA LEU A 67 -5.59 9.36 -5.58
C LEU A 67 -6.67 9.14 -6.65
N LEU A 68 -7.37 8.01 -6.58
CA LEU A 68 -8.44 7.68 -7.51
C LEU A 68 -9.59 8.71 -7.45
N LEU A 69 -9.98 9.14 -6.26
CA LEU A 69 -10.98 10.20 -6.09
C LEU A 69 -10.52 11.52 -6.70
N ASN A 70 -9.25 11.89 -6.51
CA ASN A 70 -8.68 13.10 -7.10
C ASN A 70 -8.65 13.02 -8.63
N LEU A 71 -8.23 11.88 -9.20
CA LEU A 71 -8.27 11.64 -10.64
C LEU A 71 -9.71 11.71 -11.19
N ARG A 72 -10.68 11.18 -10.44
CA ARG A 72 -12.11 11.25 -10.82
C ARG A 72 -12.62 12.68 -10.83
N LYS A 73 -12.21 13.52 -9.86
CA LYS A 73 -12.56 14.95 -9.84
C LYS A 73 -12.01 15.67 -11.06
N ILE A 74 -10.74 15.46 -11.41
CA ILE A 74 -10.10 16.08 -12.58
C ILE A 74 -10.82 15.65 -13.87
N ALA A 75 -11.16 14.36 -14.01
CA ALA A 75 -11.89 13.85 -15.16
C ALA A 75 -13.35 14.33 -15.24
N GLY A 76 -13.96 14.76 -14.13
CA GLY A 76 -15.28 15.37 -14.12
C GLY A 76 -15.28 16.85 -14.49
N CYS A 77 -14.19 17.58 -14.19
CA CYS A 77 -14.02 18.99 -14.55
C CYS A 77 -13.61 19.17 -16.02
N ASN A 78 -12.77 18.30 -16.58
CA ASN A 78 -12.46 18.26 -18.00
C ASN A 78 -13.29 17.17 -18.70
N TRP A 79 -14.45 17.53 -19.23
CA TRP A 79 -15.33 16.64 -20.01
C TRP A 79 -14.62 16.01 -21.24
N GLU A 80 -13.46 16.53 -21.62
CA GLU A 80 -12.74 16.18 -22.84
C GLU A 80 -11.61 15.13 -22.65
N ILE A 81 -11.40 14.60 -21.43
CA ILE A 81 -10.39 13.54 -21.25
C ILE A 81 -10.91 12.21 -21.81
N ASN A 82 -10.33 11.79 -22.94
CA ASN A 82 -10.66 10.54 -23.61
C ASN A 82 -10.39 9.33 -22.68
N ARG A 83 -11.20 8.27 -22.80
CA ARG A 83 -11.04 6.99 -22.08
C ARG A 83 -9.60 6.45 -22.17
N LYS A 84 -8.94 6.61 -23.32
CA LYS A 84 -7.53 6.21 -23.53
C LYS A 84 -6.57 6.98 -22.60
N GLN A 85 -6.72 8.31 -22.52
CA GLN A 85 -5.89 9.16 -21.67
C GLN A 85 -6.11 8.85 -20.18
N ARG A 86 -7.37 8.61 -19.77
CA ARG A 86 -7.67 8.17 -18.39
C ARG A 86 -6.99 6.85 -18.02
N ARG A 87 -6.98 5.89 -18.94
CA ARG A 87 -6.30 4.60 -18.75
C ARG A 87 -4.79 4.79 -18.62
N ILE A 88 -4.19 5.62 -19.47
CA ILE A 88 -2.76 5.94 -19.39
C ILE A 88 -2.45 6.56 -18.02
N LEU A 89 -3.22 7.58 -17.62
CA LEU A 89 -3.02 8.29 -16.35
C LEU A 89 -3.10 7.34 -15.15
N TYR A 90 -4.10 6.45 -15.13
CA TYR A 90 -4.22 5.42 -14.10
C TYR A 90 -2.99 4.50 -14.03
N LYS A 91 -2.57 3.93 -15.18
CA LYS A 91 -1.39 3.05 -15.26
C LYS A 91 -0.09 3.77 -14.89
N THR A 92 0.06 5.04 -15.25
CA THR A 92 1.30 5.77 -14.98
C THR A 92 1.41 6.27 -13.55
N VAL A 93 0.30 6.52 -12.86
CA VAL A 93 0.31 7.14 -11.54
C VAL A 93 -0.09 6.16 -10.45
N ALA A 94 -1.30 5.58 -10.52
CA ALA A 94 -1.80 4.68 -9.48
C ALA A 94 -1.06 3.34 -9.49
N GLU A 95 -0.96 2.69 -10.65
CA GLU A 95 -0.28 1.39 -10.77
C GLU A 95 1.22 1.50 -10.39
N ARG A 96 1.93 2.55 -10.86
CA ARG A 96 3.33 2.79 -10.44
C ARG A 96 3.49 3.04 -8.93
N THR A 97 2.54 3.74 -8.32
CA THR A 97 2.60 4.04 -6.87
C THR A 97 2.36 2.77 -6.05
N LEU A 98 1.50 1.88 -6.52
CA LEU A 98 1.27 0.55 -5.93
C LEU A 98 2.42 -0.41 -6.14
N ASP A 99 2.97 -0.46 -7.35
CA ASP A 99 4.08 -1.36 -7.69
C ASP A 99 5.37 -0.96 -6.95
N TYR A 100 5.49 0.30 -6.55
CA TYR A 100 6.60 0.79 -5.75
C TYR A 100 6.62 0.14 -4.36
N GLY A 101 7.50 -0.86 -4.21
CA GLY A 101 7.61 -1.68 -3.00
C GLY A 101 6.79 -2.96 -3.04
N ALA A 102 6.01 -3.21 -4.10
CA ALA A 102 5.22 -4.43 -4.25
C ALA A 102 6.07 -5.70 -4.18
N ALA A 103 7.31 -5.65 -4.69
CA ALA A 103 8.26 -6.75 -4.55
C ALA A 103 8.55 -7.11 -3.08
N ALA A 104 8.47 -6.15 -2.15
CA ALA A 104 8.75 -6.38 -0.74
C ALA A 104 7.56 -7.01 0.01
N TRP A 105 6.31 -6.61 -0.30
CA TRP A 105 5.13 -7.04 0.47
C TRP A 105 4.22 -8.05 -0.25
N ARG A 106 4.17 -8.09 -1.59
CA ARG A 106 3.28 -9.02 -2.34
C ARG A 106 3.48 -10.50 -2.01
N PRO A 107 4.71 -11.04 -1.90
CA PRO A 107 4.89 -12.46 -1.62
C PRO A 107 4.27 -12.88 -0.28
N PHE A 108 4.33 -12.00 0.71
CA PHE A 108 3.81 -12.26 2.05
C PHE A 108 2.28 -12.15 2.13
N THR A 109 1.66 -11.34 1.27
CA THR A 109 0.19 -11.20 1.21
C THR A 109 -0.46 -12.32 0.43
N ILE A 110 0.16 -12.76 -0.68
CA ILE A 110 -0.32 -13.90 -1.47
C ILE A 110 -0.28 -15.18 -0.63
N CYS A 111 0.76 -15.39 0.18
CA CYS A 111 0.79 -16.54 1.10
C CYS A 111 -0.32 -16.49 2.17
N LYS A 112 -0.65 -15.30 2.71
CA LYS A 112 -1.78 -15.16 3.66
C LYS A 112 -3.13 -15.39 2.99
N ILE A 113 -3.33 -14.87 1.78
CA ILE A 113 -4.57 -15.06 1.03
C ILE A 113 -4.69 -16.51 0.55
N GLY A 114 -3.61 -17.15 0.10
CA GLY A 114 -3.56 -18.56 -0.28
C GLY A 114 -3.85 -19.51 0.88
N GLN A 115 -3.38 -19.19 2.10
CA GLN A 115 -3.76 -19.92 3.32
C GLN A 115 -5.26 -19.76 3.66
N CYS A 116 -5.87 -18.62 3.32
CA CYS A 116 -7.33 -18.43 3.48
C CYS A 116 -8.15 -19.00 2.31
N LEU A 117 -7.57 -19.16 1.12
CA LEU A 117 -8.22 -19.68 -0.08
C LEU A 117 -8.20 -21.21 -0.17
N GLN A 118 -7.44 -21.92 0.67
CA GLN A 118 -7.59 -23.38 0.86
C GLN A 118 -8.98 -23.81 1.37
N PHE A 119 -9.90 -22.88 1.61
CA PHE A 119 -11.27 -23.16 2.03
C PHE A 119 -12.39 -22.74 1.05
N LYS A 120 -12.06 -22.24 -0.15
CA LYS A 120 -13.12 -21.84 -1.11
C LYS A 120 -12.75 -22.15 -2.57
N ASP A 121 -12.59 -23.44 -2.86
CA ASP A 121 -12.95 -23.95 -4.19
C ASP A 121 -14.46 -24.25 -4.20
N HIS A 122 -15.26 -23.25 -4.54
CA HIS A 122 -16.55 -23.48 -5.18
C HIS A 122 -16.81 -22.34 -6.15
N SER A 123 -16.56 -22.66 -7.42
CA SER A 123 -17.34 -22.28 -8.61
C SER A 123 -18.28 -21.05 -8.51
N SER A 124 -18.05 -20.11 -9.44
CA SER A 124 -19.03 -19.17 -10.02
C SER A 124 -19.16 -17.78 -9.37
N PHE A 125 -18.47 -16.80 -9.98
CA PHE A 125 -18.86 -15.38 -9.93
C PHE A 125 -19.72 -15.06 -11.17
N PRO A 126 -21.03 -14.77 -11.03
CA PRO A 126 -21.78 -14.16 -12.12
C PRO A 126 -21.67 -12.63 -12.02
N LEU A 127 -21.14 -12.01 -13.07
CA LEU A 127 -21.31 -10.59 -13.35
C LEU A 127 -22.74 -10.38 -13.85
N GLN A 128 -23.68 -10.01 -12.97
CA GLN A 128 -24.95 -9.41 -13.41
C GLN A 128 -24.84 -7.88 -13.30
N VAL A 129 -24.75 -7.22 -14.45
CA VAL A 129 -24.99 -5.78 -14.61
C VAL A 129 -26.50 -5.61 -14.85
N PRO A 130 -27.21 -4.71 -14.15
CA PRO A 130 -28.63 -4.50 -14.44
C PRO A 130 -28.79 -3.69 -15.73
N ILE A 131 -29.47 -4.28 -16.70
CA ILE A 131 -29.91 -3.62 -17.94
C ILE A 131 -31.20 -2.86 -17.61
N ALA A 132 -31.17 -1.53 -17.73
CA ALA A 132 -32.38 -0.71 -17.68
C ALA A 132 -33.11 -0.79 -19.04
N PRO A 133 -34.41 -1.12 -19.08
CA PRO A 133 -35.16 -1.09 -20.33
C PRO A 133 -35.54 0.34 -20.72
N HIS A 134 -34.99 0.79 -21.84
CA HIS A 134 -35.55 1.90 -22.61
C HIS A 134 -36.89 1.44 -23.21
N HIS A 135 -38.00 2.02 -22.78
CA HIS A 135 -39.24 2.05 -23.56
C HIS A 135 -39.55 3.50 -23.92
N LEU A 136 -39.11 3.89 -25.12
CA LEU A 136 -39.80 4.86 -25.96
C LEU A 136 -41.10 4.21 -26.43
N GLN A 137 -42.25 4.83 -26.18
CA GLN A 137 -43.39 4.72 -27.09
C GLN A 137 -43.92 6.11 -27.44
N LEU A 138 -44.01 6.32 -28.76
CA LEU A 138 -44.55 7.46 -29.48
C LEU A 138 -46.08 7.43 -29.47
N SER A 139 -46.65 8.64 -29.52
CA SER A 139 -47.98 9.09 -29.95
C SER A 139 -49.02 8.07 -30.46
N LYS A 140 -50.26 8.24 -29.99
CA LYS A 140 -51.40 8.66 -30.83
C LYS A 140 -52.32 9.55 -30.02
#